data_AF-A0A0K8VDF3-F1
#
_entry.id   AF-A0A0K8VDF3-F1
#
_cell.length_a   1.000
_cell.length_b   1.000
_cell.length_c   1.000
_cell.angle_alpha   90.00
_cell.angle_beta   90.00
_cell.angle_gamma   90.00
#
_symmetry.space_group_name_H-M   'P 1'
#
loop_
_entity.id
_entity.type
_entity.pdbx_description
1 polymer ?
#
loop_
_entity_poly.entity_id
_entity_poly.type
_entity_poly.pdbx_seq_one_letter_code
_entity_poly.pdbx_strand_id
1 'polypeptide(L)'
;MGSLMRKCTTSNSNKSNSNANNSRNKASVGYQLFMYQEELRRGNTRGLSVAKSKISLTESLIRENVQNLNNRSDEDLRVISREMSFKKHLQKQVSRYSKLIKLAMGVERKAIKDSTSISSTAVHSRVK
;
A
#
# COMPACT_ATOMS: atom_id res chain seq x y z
N MET A 1 26.41 16.80 25.07
CA MET A 1 26.00 17.10 23.68
C MET A 1 24.60 16.55 23.46
N GLY A 2 23.59 17.38 23.73
CA GLY A 2 22.20 16.95 23.95
C GLY A 2 21.42 16.64 22.67
N SER A 3 20.59 15.60 22.75
CA SER A 3 19.67 15.15 21.70
C SER A 3 18.41 16.03 21.67
N LEU A 4 18.08 16.57 20.50
CA LEU A 4 16.90 17.41 20.28
C LEU A 4 15.69 16.51 19.89
N MET A 5 14.94 16.06 20.89
CA MET A 5 13.65 15.38 20.68
C MET A 5 12.59 16.37 20.17
N ARG A 6 12.10 16.16 18.94
CA ARG A 6 10.97 16.93 18.40
C ARG A 6 9.66 16.44 19.00
N LYS A 7 8.97 17.31 19.75
CA LYS A 7 7.61 17.09 20.26
C LYS A 7 6.60 17.37 19.13
N CYS A 8 5.81 16.38 18.74
CA CYS A 8 4.68 16.58 17.84
C CYS A 8 3.47 17.06 18.65
N THR A 9 3.13 18.35 18.53
CA THR A 9 1.93 18.95 19.10
C THR A 9 0.73 18.70 18.18
N THR A 10 -0.24 17.91 18.64
CA THR A 10 -1.55 17.79 17.97
C THR A 10 -2.45 18.90 18.51
N SER A 11 -2.52 20.02 17.79
CA SER A 11 -3.44 21.12 18.11
C SER A 11 -4.63 21.08 17.16
N ASN A 12 -5.77 20.67 17.71
CA ASN A 12 -7.08 20.83 17.10
C ASN A 12 -7.50 22.31 17.21
N SER A 13 -7.71 23.00 16.09
CA SER A 13 -8.37 24.32 16.11
C SER A 13 -9.30 24.47 14.92
N ASN A 14 -10.53 24.84 15.24
CA ASN A 14 -11.63 25.04 14.31
C ASN A 14 -11.49 26.35 13.53
N LYS A 15 -11.95 26.29 12.27
CA LYS A 15 -12.69 27.33 11.55
C LYS A 15 -12.10 28.75 11.56
N SER A 16 -11.39 29.08 10.49
CA SER A 16 -11.32 30.44 9.97
C SER A 16 -11.72 30.43 8.50
N ASN A 17 -12.96 30.87 8.26
CA ASN A 17 -13.47 31.21 6.94
C ASN A 17 -12.89 32.59 6.60
N SER A 18 -11.92 32.64 5.69
CA SER A 18 -11.34 33.90 5.21
C SER A 18 -11.25 33.85 3.69
N ASN A 19 -12.31 34.34 3.04
CA ASN A 19 -12.28 34.92 1.70
C ASN A 19 -11.46 36.20 1.77
N ALA A 20 -10.13 36.10 1.65
CA ALA A 20 -9.26 37.24 1.48
C ALA A 20 -7.99 36.81 0.75
N ASN A 21 -7.62 37.62 -0.25
CA ASN A 21 -6.33 37.65 -0.96
C ASN A 21 -6.27 36.95 -2.33
N ASN A 22 -7.09 37.43 -3.26
CA ASN A 22 -6.98 37.15 -4.70
C ASN A 22 -5.92 38.04 -5.40
N SER A 23 -4.80 38.35 -4.75
CA SER A 23 -3.78 39.30 -5.27
C SER A 23 -2.31 38.89 -5.09
N ARG A 24 -2.01 37.66 -4.65
CA ARG A 24 -0.61 37.17 -4.62
C ARG A 24 -0.42 36.03 -5.62
N ASN A 25 0.19 36.40 -6.73
CA ASN A 25 0.74 35.54 -7.77
C ASN A 25 -0.32 34.87 -8.63
N LYS A 26 -0.68 35.52 -9.75
CA LYS A 26 -1.29 34.85 -10.89
C LYS A 26 -0.25 33.93 -11.52
N ALA A 27 0.09 32.84 -10.84
CA ALA A 27 0.63 31.68 -11.52
C ALA A 27 -0.28 31.42 -12.72
N SER A 28 0.32 31.24 -13.90
CA SER A 28 -0.43 30.84 -15.10
C SER A 28 -1.40 29.72 -14.72
N VAL A 29 -2.64 29.78 -15.21
CA VAL A 29 -3.67 28.77 -14.91
C VAL A 29 -3.12 27.35 -15.08
N GLY A 30 -2.24 27.14 -16.06
CA GLY A 30 -1.53 25.87 -16.26
C GLY A 30 -0.60 25.47 -15.12
N TYR A 31 0.13 26.40 -14.51
CA TYR A 31 0.98 26.12 -13.35
C TYR A 31 0.14 25.78 -12.11
N GLN A 32 -0.96 26.48 -11.88
CA GLN A 32 -1.87 26.16 -10.78
C GLN A 32 -2.46 24.74 -10.94
N LEU A 33 -2.85 24.38 -12.17
CA LEU A 33 -3.34 23.05 -12.51
C LEU A 33 -2.27 21.98 -12.32
N PHE A 34 -1.04 22.27 -12.76
CA PHE A 34 0.12 21.40 -12.57
C PHE A 34 0.41 21.14 -11.09
N MET A 35 0.45 22.19 -10.26
CA MET A 35 0.68 22.06 -8.81
C MET A 35 -0.42 21.23 -8.14
N TYR A 36 -1.68 21.43 -8.55
CA TYR A 36 -2.78 20.61 -8.06
C TYR A 36 -2.64 19.13 -8.43
N GLN A 37 -2.30 18.83 -9.70
CA GLN A 37 -2.02 17.46 -10.15
C GLN A 37 -0.84 16.82 -9.42
N GLU A 38 0.22 17.58 -9.17
CA GLU A 38 1.38 17.13 -8.39
C GLU A 38 1.03 16.78 -6.95
N GLU A 39 0.18 17.58 -6.32
CA GLU A 39 -0.27 17.34 -4.95
C GLU A 39 -1.13 16.07 -4.87
N LEU A 40 -2.02 15.85 -5.86
CA LEU A 40 -2.78 14.60 -5.99
C LEU A 40 -1.87 13.37 -6.19
N ARG A 41 -0.81 13.50 -7.00
CA ARG A 41 0.14 12.41 -7.29
C ARG A 41 0.99 12.05 -6.07
N ARG A 42 1.40 13.03 -5.26
CA ARG A 42 2.16 12.84 -4.01
C ARG A 42 1.39 12.05 -2.96
N GLY A 43 0.09 12.31 -2.79
CA GLY A 43 -0.74 11.62 -1.80
C GLY A 43 -0.88 10.12 -2.09
N ASN A 44 -1.14 9.77 -3.35
CA ASN A 44 -1.47 8.40 -3.74
C ASN A 44 -0.22 7.47 -3.79
N THR A 45 0.93 8.00 -4.21
CA THR A 45 2.17 7.22 -4.35
C THR A 45 2.84 6.92 -3.00
N ARG A 46 2.80 7.87 -2.06
CA ARG A 46 3.36 7.71 -0.71
C ARG A 46 2.66 6.62 0.08
N GLY A 47 1.32 6.53 0.02
CA GLY A 47 0.57 5.49 0.71
C GLY A 47 0.93 4.08 0.24
N LEU A 48 1.11 3.89 -1.07
CA LEU A 48 1.53 2.62 -1.66
C LEU A 48 2.96 2.23 -1.29
N SER A 49 3.90 3.17 -1.38
CA SER A 49 5.30 2.93 -1.00
C SER A 49 5.40 2.54 0.48
N VAL A 50 4.75 3.31 1.36
CA VAL A 50 4.71 3.02 2.80
C VAL A 50 4.05 1.68 3.09
N ALA A 51 2.94 1.34 2.42
CA ALA A 51 2.29 0.04 2.60
C ALA A 51 3.20 -1.13 2.16
N LYS A 52 3.94 -0.99 1.06
CA LYS A 52 4.92 -1.99 0.60
C LYS A 52 6.06 -2.16 1.59
N SER A 53 6.63 -1.06 2.10
CA SER A 53 7.68 -1.12 3.12
C SER A 53 7.19 -1.77 4.41
N LYS A 54 5.97 -1.46 4.85
CA LYS A 54 5.34 -2.10 6.01
C LYS A 54 5.18 -3.61 5.78
N ILE A 55 4.74 -4.04 4.60
CA ILE A 55 4.64 -5.48 4.26
C ILE A 55 6.01 -6.15 4.35
N SER A 56 7.04 -5.57 3.73
CA SER A 56 8.39 -6.14 3.74
C SER A 56 8.96 -6.28 5.16
N LEU A 57 8.76 -5.26 6.00
CA LEU A 57 9.18 -5.29 7.40
C LEU A 57 8.45 -6.39 8.18
N THR A 58 7.11 -6.47 8.05
CA THR A 58 6.31 -7.50 8.71
C THR A 58 6.69 -8.90 8.25
N GLU A 59 7.03 -9.10 6.97
CA GLU A 59 7.51 -10.41 6.51
C GLU A 59 8.82 -10.83 7.15
N SER A 60 9.74 -9.90 7.40
CA SER A 60 10.97 -10.17 8.14
C SER A 60 10.70 -10.49 9.61
N LEU A 61 9.82 -9.74 10.27
CA LEU A 61 9.40 -10.01 11.65
C LEU A 61 8.73 -11.37 11.79
N ILE A 62 7.85 -11.75 10.86
CA ILE A 62 7.23 -13.07 10.85
C ILE A 62 8.28 -14.15 10.66
N ARG A 63 9.22 -13.98 9.72
CA ARG A 63 10.29 -14.97 9.48
C ARG A 63 11.16 -15.19 10.72
N GLU A 64 11.59 -14.11 11.36
CA GLU A 64 12.38 -14.15 12.59
C GLU A 64 11.60 -14.85 13.71
N ASN A 65 10.33 -14.49 13.86
CA ASN A 65 9.46 -15.11 14.86
C ASN A 65 9.20 -16.60 14.60
N VAL A 66 9.01 -17.00 13.34
CA VAL A 66 8.79 -18.40 12.94
C VAL A 66 10.04 -19.25 13.17
N GLN A 67 11.23 -18.69 13.00
CA GLN A 67 12.49 -19.40 13.27
C GLN A 67 12.71 -19.68 14.78
N ASN A 68 12.09 -18.88 15.66
CA ASN A 68 12.22 -18.99 17.11
C ASN A 68 11.07 -19.76 17.80
N LEU A 69 10.27 -20.54 17.06
CA LEU A 69 9.04 -21.18 17.56
C LEU A 69 9.24 -22.33 18.57
N ASN A 70 10.44 -22.92 18.67
CA ASN A 70 10.65 -24.11 19.50
C ASN A 70 10.58 -23.85 21.03
N ASN A 71 10.67 -22.60 21.49
CA ASN A 71 10.70 -22.20 22.92
C ASN A 71 9.80 -20.98 23.22
N ARG A 72 8.56 -20.95 22.73
CA ARG A 72 7.79 -19.70 22.63
C ARG A 72 6.62 -19.59 23.62
N SER A 73 6.36 -18.37 24.11
CA SER A 73 5.24 -18.02 25.00
C SER A 73 3.95 -17.76 24.21
N ASP A 74 2.79 -17.93 24.86
CA ASP A 74 1.46 -17.71 24.24
C ASP A 74 1.28 -16.27 23.72
N GLU A 75 1.93 -15.28 24.35
CA GLU A 75 1.88 -13.91 23.86
C GLU A 75 2.55 -13.74 22.50
N ASP A 76 3.67 -14.42 22.29
CA ASP A 76 4.38 -14.28 21.04
C ASP A 76 3.58 -14.92 19.88
N LEU A 77 2.73 -15.93 20.14
CA LEU A 77 1.77 -16.48 19.16
C LEU A 77 0.68 -15.45 18.81
N ARG A 78 0.19 -14.69 19.79
CA ARG A 78 -0.80 -13.61 19.58
C ARG A 78 -0.21 -12.47 18.75
N VAL A 79 1.07 -12.15 18.94
CA VAL A 79 1.81 -11.19 18.11
C VAL A 79 1.84 -11.65 16.65
N ILE A 80 2.21 -12.91 16.38
CA ILE A 80 2.21 -13.46 15.01
C ILE A 80 0.82 -13.37 14.38
N SER A 81 -0.23 -13.74 15.12
CA SER A 81 -1.61 -13.67 14.61
C SER A 81 -2.03 -12.24 14.24
N ARG A 82 -1.65 -11.27 15.06
CA ARG A 82 -1.87 -9.85 14.81
C ARG A 82 -1.12 -9.38 13.55
N GLU A 83 0.15 -9.76 13.41
CA GLU A 83 0.98 -9.42 12.27
C GLU A 83 0.45 -10.04 10.96
N MET A 84 0.03 -11.30 11.02
CA MET A 84 -0.59 -12.03 9.90
C MET A 84 -1.88 -11.34 9.43
N SER A 85 -2.72 -10.92 10.37
CA SER A 85 -3.96 -10.19 10.08
C SER A 85 -3.68 -8.81 9.49
N PHE A 86 -2.69 -8.09 10.02
CA PHE A 86 -2.26 -6.79 9.52
C PHE A 86 -1.69 -6.88 8.09
N LYS A 87 -0.88 -7.91 7.80
CA LYS A 87 -0.38 -8.20 6.45
C LYS A 87 -1.53 -8.34 5.45
N LYS A 88 -2.54 -9.16 5.76
CA LYS A 88 -3.73 -9.35 4.91
C LYS A 88 -4.47 -8.02 4.68
N HIS A 89 -4.58 -7.18 5.71
CA HIS A 89 -5.19 -5.86 5.58
C HIS A 89 -4.41 -4.97 4.61
N LEU A 90 -3.08 -4.88 4.75
CA LEU A 90 -2.24 -4.09 3.85
C LEU A 90 -2.29 -4.59 2.40
N GLN A 91 -2.28 -5.90 2.19
CA GLN A 91 -2.44 -6.49 0.86
C GLN A 91 -3.77 -6.08 0.20
N LYS A 92 -4.87 -6.06 0.96
CA LYS A 92 -6.16 -5.56 0.46
C LYS A 92 -6.08 -4.08 0.08
N GLN A 93 -5.43 -3.24 0.88
CA GLN A 93 -5.26 -1.83 0.56
C GLN A 93 -4.47 -1.64 -0.73
N VAL A 94 -3.31 -2.32 -0.86
CA VAL A 94 -2.49 -2.26 -2.08
C VAL A 94 -3.27 -2.74 -3.31
N SER A 95 -4.04 -3.82 -3.18
CA SER A 95 -4.89 -4.32 -4.27
C SER A 95 -5.94 -3.29 -4.70
N ARG A 96 -6.61 -2.63 -3.74
CA ARG A 96 -7.60 -1.57 -4.03
C ARG A 96 -6.96 -0.39 -4.74
N TYR A 97 -5.84 0.14 -4.23
CA TYR A 97 -5.13 1.24 -4.87
C TYR A 97 -4.61 0.86 -6.26
N SER A 98 -4.09 -0.36 -6.43
CA SER A 98 -3.65 -0.85 -7.74
C SER A 98 -4.82 -0.90 -8.74
N LYS A 99 -6.01 -1.35 -8.32
CA LYS A 99 -7.22 -1.33 -9.15
C LYS A 99 -7.63 0.10 -9.51
N LEU A 100 -7.63 1.03 -8.55
CA LEU A 100 -7.96 2.43 -8.79
C LEU A 100 -6.98 3.09 -9.76
N ILE A 101 -5.68 2.82 -9.63
CA ILE A 101 -4.66 3.32 -10.57
C ILE A 101 -4.88 2.74 -11.95
N LYS A 102 -5.17 1.43 -12.08
CA LYS A 102 -5.46 0.80 -13.37
C LYS A 102 -6.69 1.43 -14.06
N LEU A 103 -7.75 1.70 -13.30
CA LEU A 103 -8.95 2.38 -13.80
C LEU A 103 -8.65 3.83 -14.21
N ALA A 104 -7.93 4.58 -13.38
CA ALA A 104 -7.55 5.96 -13.66
C ALA A 104 -6.61 6.09 -14.87
N MET A 105 -5.79 5.07 -15.13
CA MET A 105 -4.90 5.01 -16.29
C MET A 105 -5.59 4.48 -17.57
N GLY A 106 -6.88 4.11 -17.52
CA GLY A 106 -7.64 3.64 -18.69
C GLY A 106 -7.09 2.36 -19.33
N VAL A 107 -6.27 1.57 -18.63
CA VAL A 107 -5.63 0.37 -19.18
C VAL A 107 -6.62 -0.79 -19.15
N GLU A 108 -7.65 -0.73 -19.99
CA GLU A 108 -8.45 -1.90 -20.33
C GLU A 108 -7.61 -2.83 -21.20
N ARG A 109 -6.99 -3.84 -20.58
CA ARG A 109 -6.52 -5.00 -21.35
C ARG A 109 -7.77 -5.78 -21.78
N LYS A 110 -8.21 -5.56 -23.02
CA LYS A 110 -9.07 -6.54 -23.70
C LYS A 110 -8.29 -7.85 -23.73
N ALA A 111 -8.70 -8.80 -22.90
CA ALA A 111 -8.19 -10.16 -22.94
C ALA A 111 -8.64 -10.77 -24.26
N ILE A 112 -7.69 -10.91 -25.18
CA ILE A 112 -7.82 -11.76 -26.35
C ILE A 112 -7.99 -13.19 -25.80
N LYS A 113 -9.16 -13.76 -26.05
CA LYS A 113 -9.49 -15.15 -25.73
C LYS A 113 -8.87 -16.01 -26.82
N ASP A 114 -7.66 -16.50 -26.61
CA ASP A 114 -7.14 -17.61 -27.40
C ASP A 114 -7.57 -18.90 -26.72
N SER A 115 -8.70 -19.41 -27.19
CA SER A 115 -9.14 -20.79 -27.04
C SER A 115 -8.18 -21.71 -27.79
N THR A 116 -7.31 -22.46 -27.12
CA THR A 116 -6.68 -23.64 -27.74
C THR A 116 -6.36 -24.71 -26.69
N SER A 117 -7.23 -25.73 -26.71
CA SER A 117 -7.02 -27.14 -26.37
C SER A 117 -6.26 -27.52 -25.09
N ILE A 118 -7.06 -27.84 -24.07
CA ILE A 118 -6.99 -29.15 -23.41
C ILE A 118 -6.48 -30.27 -24.34
N SER A 119 -5.28 -30.80 -24.07
CA SER A 119 -5.03 -32.23 -24.24
C SER A 119 -4.37 -32.75 -22.95
N SER A 120 -5.13 -33.54 -22.21
CA SER A 120 -4.70 -34.25 -21.02
C SER A 120 -5.04 -35.72 -21.26
N THR A 121 -4.02 -36.56 -21.43
CA THR A 121 -4.14 -38.00 -21.20
C THR A 121 -2.80 -38.48 -20.66
N ALA A 122 -2.71 -38.52 -19.33
CA ALA A 122 -1.63 -39.15 -18.59
C ALA A 122 -1.77 -40.68 -18.72
N VAL A 123 -0.76 -41.32 -19.30
CA VAL A 123 -0.64 -42.78 -19.37
C VAL A 123 -0.18 -43.27 -17.99
N HIS A 124 -1.04 -44.03 -17.30
CA HIS A 124 -0.73 -44.69 -16.03
C HIS A 124 0.22 -45.87 -16.29
N SER A 125 1.37 -45.89 -15.61
CA SER A 125 2.30 -47.02 -15.58
C SER A 125 1.69 -48.18 -14.78
N ARG A 126 1.59 -49.35 -15.40
CA ARG A 126 1.17 -50.61 -14.77
C ARG A 126 2.43 -51.38 -14.35
N VAL A 127 2.68 -51.48 -13.05
CA VAL A 127 3.69 -52.38 -12.48
C VAL A 127 2.98 -53.67 -12.06
N LYS A 128 3.54 -54.82 -12.48
CA LYS A 128 3.31 -56.14 -11.89
C LYS A 128 4.64 -56.85 -11.81
#